data_AF-A0A2U2J6C2-F1
#
_entry.id   AF-A0A2U2J6C2-F1
#
_cell.length_a   1.000
_cell.length_b   1.000
_cell.length_c   1.000
_cell.angle_alpha   90.00
_cell.angle_beta   90.00
_cell.angle_gamma   90.00
#
_symmetry.space_group_name_H-M   'P 1'
#
loop_
_entity.id
_entity.type
_entity.pdbx_description
1 polymer ?
#
loop_
_entity_poly.entity_id
_entity_poly.type
_entity_poly.pdbx_seq_one_letter_code
_entity_poly.pdbx_strand_id
1 'polypeptide(L)'
;MKIAPAAAAAAALLLSACGPKALTLPEQPVDRAATCGVVAATEARAATPDIQQPLPFTAQLGILHYALLAGSEGDEFSAETATAVNRRMSDLQENITGGEWQPLVSACAAAFPATQRTEVALPSDNFEAQLVCDELGDFIATALMSQEADYATQLGDYRDMARNLDESLGTSMPARIGSGLAAQQKARRAALAEAAKLGQPVAVMRQCVERFG
;
A
#
# COMPACT_ATOMS: atom_id res chain seq x y z
N MET A 1 74.54 -25.58 -18.45
CA MET A 1 73.49 -25.66 -17.41
C MET A 1 72.74 -24.34 -17.43
N LYS A 2 71.54 -24.32 -18.04
CA LYS A 2 70.20 -24.46 -17.41
C LYS A 2 69.60 -23.09 -17.01
N ILE A 3 68.91 -22.51 -18.00
CA ILE A 3 67.61 -21.79 -18.01
C ILE A 3 67.01 -21.43 -16.65
N ALA A 4 66.63 -20.14 -16.45
CA ALA A 4 65.23 -19.72 -16.24
C ALA A 4 65.07 -18.20 -16.00
N PRO A 5 64.25 -17.50 -16.81
CA PRO A 5 63.54 -16.27 -16.45
C PRO A 5 62.12 -16.60 -15.96
N ALA A 6 61.69 -16.05 -14.82
CA ALA A 6 60.31 -16.14 -14.31
C ALA A 6 60.17 -15.08 -13.18
N ALA A 7 59.09 -14.33 -13.01
CA ALA A 7 57.78 -14.31 -13.64
C ALA A 7 57.20 -12.89 -13.50
N ALA A 8 56.51 -12.45 -14.56
CA ALA A 8 55.69 -11.26 -14.56
C ALA A 8 54.32 -11.54 -13.90
N ALA A 9 53.77 -10.47 -13.32
CA ALA A 9 52.34 -10.17 -13.22
C ALA A 9 51.40 -11.24 -12.65
N ALA A 10 51.13 -11.16 -11.35
CA ALA A 10 49.94 -11.74 -10.73
C ALA A 10 49.33 -10.73 -9.74
N ALA A 11 48.69 -9.69 -10.27
CA ALA A 11 47.93 -8.72 -9.46
C ALA A 11 46.77 -8.13 -10.30
N ALA A 12 45.85 -8.98 -10.76
CA ALA A 12 44.66 -8.51 -11.47
C ALA A 12 43.50 -9.52 -11.44
N LEU A 13 43.08 -10.01 -10.27
CA LEU A 13 41.84 -10.80 -10.14
C LEU A 13 41.16 -10.55 -8.78
N LEU A 14 40.64 -9.33 -8.55
CA LEU A 14 39.74 -9.04 -7.41
C LEU A 14 38.59 -8.08 -7.80
N LEU A 15 38.09 -8.12 -9.05
CA LEU A 15 36.99 -7.24 -9.50
C LEU A 15 35.72 -7.97 -9.97
N SER A 16 35.56 -9.27 -9.70
CA SER A 16 34.40 -10.05 -10.17
C SER A 16 33.49 -10.53 -9.04
N ALA A 17 33.03 -9.64 -8.17
CA ALA A 17 31.91 -9.91 -7.26
C ALA A 17 30.88 -8.77 -7.18
N CYS A 18 30.82 -7.89 -8.19
CA CYS A 18 29.74 -6.90 -8.33
C CYS A 18 28.53 -7.52 -9.06
N GLY A 19 27.95 -8.58 -8.48
CA GLY A 19 26.59 -8.99 -8.83
C GLY A 19 25.58 -8.16 -8.04
N PRO A 20 24.34 -7.97 -8.54
CA PRO A 20 23.31 -7.29 -7.78
C PRO A 20 23.09 -8.01 -6.44
N LYS A 21 22.97 -7.22 -5.36
CA LYS A 21 22.83 -7.74 -4.00
C LYS A 21 21.52 -8.53 -3.90
N ALA A 22 21.60 -9.77 -3.45
CA ALA A 22 20.42 -10.56 -3.12
C ALA A 22 19.63 -9.83 -2.02
N LEU A 23 18.36 -9.53 -2.32
CA LEU A 23 17.45 -8.88 -1.39
C LEU A 23 16.61 -9.93 -0.67
N THR A 24 16.40 -9.74 0.63
CA THR A 24 15.52 -10.57 1.46
C THR A 24 14.46 -9.70 2.11
N LEU A 25 13.28 -10.26 2.35
CA LEU A 25 12.21 -9.53 3.02
C LEU A 25 12.59 -9.27 4.50
N PRO A 26 12.53 -8.01 4.98
CA PRO A 26 12.84 -7.71 6.37
C PRO A 26 11.87 -8.35 7.38
N GLU A 27 12.34 -8.59 8.61
CA GLU A 27 11.50 -9.10 9.70
C GLU A 27 10.69 -7.98 10.38
N GLN A 28 11.24 -6.77 10.44
CA GLN A 28 10.58 -5.61 11.07
C GLN A 28 9.33 -5.21 10.26
N PRO A 29 8.13 -5.11 10.88
CA PRO A 29 6.87 -4.91 10.15
C PRO A 29 6.86 -3.70 9.22
N VAL A 30 7.33 -2.54 9.69
CA VAL A 30 7.39 -1.30 8.89
C VAL A 30 8.34 -1.46 7.70
N ASP A 31 9.54 -2.01 7.91
CA ASP A 31 10.51 -2.24 6.84
C ASP A 31 10.00 -3.27 5.82
N ARG A 32 9.29 -4.30 6.29
CA ARG A 32 8.67 -5.32 5.45
C ARG A 32 7.59 -4.73 4.55
N ALA A 33 6.65 -3.98 5.12
CA ALA A 33 5.60 -3.30 4.37
C ALA A 33 6.17 -2.28 3.39
N ALA A 34 7.16 -1.49 3.82
CA ALA A 34 7.83 -0.52 2.95
C ALA A 34 8.58 -1.20 1.80
N THR A 35 9.30 -2.29 2.08
CA THR A 35 9.97 -3.08 1.04
C THR A 35 8.96 -3.57 0.01
N CYS A 36 7.82 -4.13 0.44
CA CYS A 36 6.79 -4.61 -0.48
C CYS A 36 6.08 -3.50 -1.23
N GLY A 37 5.85 -2.34 -0.61
CA GLY A 37 5.36 -1.14 -1.30
C GLY A 37 6.30 -0.69 -2.42
N VAL A 38 7.62 -0.67 -2.17
CA VAL A 38 8.62 -0.34 -3.20
C VAL A 38 8.67 -1.39 -4.30
N VAL A 39 8.61 -2.68 -3.95
CA VAL A 39 8.56 -3.78 -4.94
C VAL A 39 7.33 -3.62 -5.84
N ALA A 40 6.15 -3.39 -5.26
CA ALA A 40 4.92 -3.16 -6.01
C ALA A 40 4.99 -1.91 -6.90
N ALA A 41 5.59 -0.82 -6.41
CA ALA A 41 5.79 0.39 -7.19
C ALA A 41 6.76 0.17 -8.36
N THR A 42 7.82 -0.60 -8.13
CA THR A 42 8.82 -0.94 -9.14
C THR A 42 8.23 -1.83 -10.21
N GLU A 43 7.46 -2.85 -9.82
CA GLU A 43 6.73 -3.72 -10.73
C GLU A 43 5.72 -2.94 -11.58
N ALA A 44 4.91 -2.09 -10.94
CA ALA A 44 3.93 -1.24 -11.62
C ALA A 44 4.60 -0.29 -12.61
N ARG A 45 5.74 0.30 -12.25
CA ARG A 45 6.50 1.18 -13.14
C ARG A 45 7.12 0.40 -14.30
N ALA A 46 7.65 -0.81 -14.06
CA ALA A 46 8.18 -1.67 -15.12
C ALA A 46 7.11 -2.11 -16.12
N ALA A 47 5.85 -2.23 -15.68
CA ALA A 47 4.70 -2.53 -16.52
C ALA A 47 4.13 -1.29 -17.25
N THR A 48 4.56 -0.08 -16.90
CA THR A 48 4.10 1.17 -17.52
C THR A 48 5.09 1.62 -18.62
N PRO A 49 4.70 1.63 -19.91
CA PRO A 49 5.63 1.93 -21.01
C PRO A 49 6.23 3.34 -21.00
N ASP A 50 5.48 4.32 -20.48
CA ASP A 50 5.90 5.71 -20.41
C ASP A 50 6.19 6.11 -18.95
N ILE A 51 7.45 6.43 -18.68
CA ILE A 51 7.89 6.81 -17.33
C ILE A 51 7.30 8.16 -16.87
N GLN A 52 6.86 9.00 -17.81
CA GLN A 52 6.23 10.30 -17.49
C GLN A 52 4.74 10.16 -17.17
N GLN A 53 4.12 9.03 -17.48
CA GLN A 53 2.71 8.80 -17.16
C GLN A 53 2.53 8.46 -15.67
N PRO A 54 1.41 8.89 -15.06
CA PRO A 54 1.03 8.40 -13.75
C PRO A 54 0.85 6.88 -13.79
N LEU A 55 1.04 6.22 -12.65
CA LEU A 55 0.74 4.80 -12.56
C LEU A 55 -0.78 4.59 -12.73
N PRO A 56 -1.21 3.42 -13.24
CA PRO A 56 -2.63 3.08 -13.22
C PRO A 56 -3.19 3.19 -11.80
N PHE A 57 -4.39 3.75 -11.66
CA PHE A 57 -5.02 3.99 -10.35
C PHE A 57 -5.04 2.73 -9.46
N THR A 58 -5.38 1.57 -10.03
CA THR A 58 -5.34 0.28 -9.32
C THR A 58 -3.95 -0.06 -8.76
N ALA A 59 -2.89 0.21 -9.53
CA ALA A 59 -1.53 -0.03 -9.08
C ALA A 59 -1.15 0.94 -7.95
N GLN A 60 -1.53 2.22 -8.08
CA GLN A 60 -1.32 3.21 -7.03
C GLN A 60 -2.00 2.82 -5.71
N LEU A 61 -3.24 2.32 -5.76
CA LEU A 61 -3.93 1.81 -4.58
C LEU A 61 -3.30 0.54 -4.02
N GLY A 62 -2.81 -0.36 -4.88
CA GLY A 62 -2.07 -1.56 -4.47
C GLY A 62 -0.78 -1.22 -3.70
N ILE A 63 -0.08 -0.15 -4.10
CA ILE A 63 1.10 0.35 -3.40
C ILE A 63 0.72 0.92 -2.02
N LEU A 64 -0.32 1.76 -1.96
CA LEU A 64 -0.82 2.34 -0.70
C LEU A 64 -1.34 1.27 0.27
N HIS A 65 -1.80 0.12 -0.23
CA HIS A 65 -2.36 -0.95 0.57
C HIS A 65 -1.37 -1.51 1.60
N TYR A 66 -0.06 -1.51 1.31
CA TYR A 66 0.94 -1.98 2.27
C TYR A 66 1.05 -1.07 3.51
N ALA A 67 1.03 0.26 3.31
CA ALA A 67 1.00 1.22 4.41
C ALA A 67 -0.31 1.12 5.20
N LEU A 68 -1.43 0.94 4.48
CA LEU A 68 -2.74 0.74 5.08
C LEU A 68 -2.75 -0.53 5.97
N LEU A 69 -2.33 -1.68 5.44
CA LEU A 69 -2.24 -2.95 6.18
C LEU A 69 -1.33 -2.86 7.41
N ALA A 70 -0.15 -2.25 7.28
CA ALA A 70 0.76 -2.05 8.41
C ALA A 70 0.15 -1.14 9.48
N GLY A 71 -0.53 -0.07 9.07
CA GLY A 71 -1.31 0.78 9.96
C GLY A 71 -2.46 0.03 10.64
N SER A 72 -2.94 -1.06 10.05
CA SER A 72 -4.08 -1.85 10.51
C SER A 72 -3.71 -3.17 11.20
N GLU A 73 -2.45 -3.38 11.61
CA GLU A 73 -2.06 -4.61 12.32
C GLU A 73 -2.81 -4.80 13.65
N GLY A 74 -3.21 -3.70 14.30
CA GLY A 74 -4.07 -3.71 15.49
C GLY A 74 -5.58 -3.68 15.20
N ASP A 75 -6.35 -3.41 16.25
CA ASP A 75 -7.81 -3.23 16.18
C ASP A 75 -8.22 -1.85 15.66
N GLU A 76 -7.31 -0.87 15.69
CA GLU A 76 -7.52 0.50 15.22
C GLU A 76 -6.39 0.86 14.26
N PHE A 77 -6.72 1.62 13.22
CA PHE A 77 -5.74 2.14 12.28
C PHE A 77 -4.78 3.14 12.95
N SER A 78 -3.48 2.95 12.74
CA SER A 78 -2.40 3.84 13.18
C SER A 78 -1.87 4.66 12.00
N ALA A 79 -2.25 5.94 11.96
CA ALA A 79 -1.73 6.89 10.97
C ALA A 79 -0.20 7.10 11.11
N GLU A 80 0.32 7.00 12.34
CA GLU A 80 1.76 7.07 12.61
C GLU A 80 2.50 5.91 11.92
N THR A 81 2.00 4.68 12.05
CA THR A 81 2.60 3.50 11.44
C THR A 81 2.53 3.57 9.91
N ALA A 82 1.37 3.94 9.34
CA ALA A 82 1.23 4.10 7.90
C ALA A 82 2.18 5.17 7.35
N THR A 83 2.33 6.29 8.06
CA THR A 83 3.28 7.37 7.71
C THR A 83 4.73 6.88 7.80
N ALA A 84 5.07 6.09 8.81
CA ALA A 84 6.39 5.49 8.95
C ALA A 84 6.73 4.57 7.77
N VAL A 85 5.77 3.77 7.29
CA VAL A 85 5.92 2.96 6.08
C VAL A 85 6.18 3.83 4.86
N ASN A 86 5.36 4.86 4.62
CA ASN A 86 5.53 5.75 3.47
C ASN A 86 6.91 6.44 3.45
N ARG A 87 7.36 6.96 4.59
CA ARG A 87 8.72 7.52 4.71
C ARG A 87 9.79 6.47 4.41
N ARG A 88 9.61 5.27 4.96
CA ARG A 88 10.57 4.19 4.79
C ARG A 88 10.65 3.68 3.35
N MET A 89 9.56 3.75 2.58
CA MET A 89 9.57 3.43 1.16
C MET A 89 10.52 4.34 0.38
N SER A 90 10.50 5.66 0.65
CA SER A 90 11.42 6.62 0.03
C SER A 90 12.88 6.27 0.34
N ASP A 91 13.19 5.92 1.59
CA ASP A 91 14.56 5.55 2.00
C ASP A 91 15.06 4.25 1.35
N LEU A 92 14.15 3.34 0.99
CA LEU A 92 14.48 2.02 0.46
C LEU A 92 14.49 1.96 -1.07
N GLN A 93 13.91 2.96 -1.75
CA GLN A 93 13.65 2.92 -3.18
C GLN A 93 14.90 2.61 -4.02
N GLU A 94 15.98 3.38 -3.88
CA GLU A 94 17.21 3.20 -4.66
C GLU A 94 17.86 1.84 -4.40
N ASN A 95 17.91 1.41 -3.14
CA ASN A 95 18.52 0.15 -2.75
C ASN A 95 17.77 -1.07 -3.31
N ILE A 96 16.44 -1.02 -3.33
CA ILE A 96 15.61 -2.12 -3.86
C ILE A 96 15.64 -2.13 -5.39
N THR A 97 15.43 -0.97 -6.02
CA THR A 97 15.40 -0.86 -7.49
C THR A 97 16.74 -1.18 -8.14
N GLY A 98 17.86 -0.94 -7.46
CA GLY A 98 19.20 -1.32 -7.91
C GLY A 98 19.59 -2.78 -7.64
N GLY A 99 18.76 -3.56 -6.94
CA GLY A 99 19.00 -4.97 -6.60
C GLY A 99 18.10 -5.97 -7.34
N GLU A 100 18.20 -7.25 -6.98
CA GLU A 100 17.33 -8.31 -7.52
C GLU A 100 15.99 -8.36 -6.76
N TRP A 101 15.07 -7.45 -7.09
CA TRP A 101 13.79 -7.32 -6.40
C TRP A 101 12.71 -8.30 -6.91
N GLN A 102 12.85 -8.86 -8.10
CA GLN A 102 11.83 -9.71 -8.73
C GLN A 102 11.42 -10.91 -7.87
N PRO A 103 12.34 -11.64 -7.19
CA PRO A 103 11.96 -12.72 -6.28
C PRO A 103 11.09 -12.23 -5.11
N LEU A 104 11.22 -10.97 -4.68
CA LEU A 104 10.44 -10.40 -3.60
C LEU A 104 8.96 -10.22 -3.95
N VAL A 105 8.58 -10.17 -5.24
CA VAL A 105 7.15 -10.06 -5.64
C VAL A 105 6.34 -11.20 -5.01
N SER A 106 6.80 -12.43 -5.19
CA SER A 106 6.13 -13.62 -4.62
C SER A 106 6.21 -13.65 -3.08
N ALA A 107 7.33 -13.22 -2.50
CA ALA A 107 7.51 -13.15 -1.05
C ALA A 107 6.57 -12.12 -0.40
N CYS A 108 6.36 -10.98 -1.06
CA CYS A 108 5.45 -9.93 -0.63
C CYS A 108 3.99 -10.37 -0.72
N ALA A 109 3.59 -11.05 -1.81
CA ALA A 109 2.26 -11.63 -1.93
C ALA A 109 1.98 -12.65 -0.80
N ALA A 110 2.98 -13.46 -0.44
CA ALA A 110 2.86 -14.41 0.68
C ALA A 110 2.79 -13.71 2.05
N ALA A 111 3.57 -12.63 2.25
CA ALA A 111 3.58 -11.88 3.51
C ALA A 111 2.31 -11.02 3.72
N PHE A 112 1.69 -10.56 2.63
CA PHE A 112 0.50 -9.70 2.66
C PHE A 112 -0.62 -10.27 1.78
N PRO A 113 -1.23 -11.39 2.17
CA PRO A 113 -2.23 -12.08 1.33
C PRO A 113 -3.47 -11.23 1.02
N ALA A 114 -3.81 -10.25 1.86
CA ALA A 114 -4.92 -9.32 1.60
C ALA A 114 -4.73 -8.51 0.31
N THR A 115 -3.47 -8.24 -0.09
CA THR A 115 -3.14 -7.53 -1.35
C THR A 115 -3.49 -8.34 -2.60
N GLN A 116 -3.72 -9.64 -2.45
CA GLN A 116 -4.06 -10.55 -3.55
C GLN A 116 -5.56 -10.80 -3.66
N ARG A 117 -6.36 -10.36 -2.67
CA ARG A 117 -7.79 -10.65 -2.63
C ARG A 117 -8.58 -9.62 -3.45
N THR A 118 -9.13 -10.06 -4.57
CA THR A 118 -9.96 -9.25 -5.49
C THR A 118 -11.46 -9.46 -5.30
N GLU A 119 -11.85 -10.62 -4.77
CA GLU A 119 -13.21 -10.92 -4.35
C GLU A 119 -13.37 -10.50 -2.89
N VAL A 120 -14.16 -9.46 -2.66
CA VAL A 120 -14.37 -8.87 -1.35
C VAL A 120 -15.86 -8.77 -1.07
N ALA A 121 -16.23 -8.89 0.20
CA ALA A 121 -17.57 -8.63 0.68
C ALA A 121 -17.52 -7.52 1.72
N LEU A 122 -18.41 -6.55 1.62
CA LEU A 122 -18.61 -5.55 2.65
C LEU A 122 -19.29 -6.18 3.88
N PRO A 123 -19.17 -5.56 5.07
CA PRO A 123 -19.97 -5.94 6.22
C PRO A 123 -21.47 -6.05 5.90
N SER A 124 -22.12 -7.01 6.54
CA SER A 124 -23.56 -7.24 6.34
C SER A 124 -24.41 -6.17 7.04
N ASP A 125 -23.98 -5.70 8.23
CA ASP A 125 -24.60 -4.55 8.89
C ASP A 125 -24.36 -3.29 8.05
N ASN A 126 -25.43 -2.53 7.81
CA ASN A 126 -25.38 -1.38 6.92
C ASN A 126 -24.56 -0.23 7.49
N PHE A 127 -24.61 -0.02 8.81
CA PHE A 127 -23.83 1.05 9.45
C PHE A 127 -22.33 0.73 9.41
N GLU A 128 -21.95 -0.50 9.68
CA GLU A 128 -20.56 -0.96 9.57
C GLU A 128 -20.04 -0.83 8.13
N ALA A 129 -20.83 -1.25 7.14
CA ALA A 129 -20.45 -1.13 5.72
C ALA A 129 -20.29 0.34 5.29
N GLN A 130 -21.21 1.22 5.69
CA GLN A 130 -21.11 2.66 5.42
C GLN A 130 -19.84 3.24 6.03
N LEU A 131 -19.53 2.89 7.27
CA LEU A 131 -18.36 3.40 7.97
C LEU A 131 -17.04 2.91 7.34
N VAL A 132 -16.97 1.64 6.95
CA VAL A 132 -15.83 1.08 6.20
C VAL A 132 -15.62 1.83 4.89
N CYS A 133 -16.69 2.10 4.15
CA CYS A 133 -16.63 2.77 2.85
C CYS A 133 -16.25 4.25 2.96
N ASP A 134 -16.82 4.96 3.94
CA ASP A 134 -16.49 6.36 4.24
C ASP A 134 -15.00 6.51 4.57
N GLU A 135 -14.51 5.72 5.53
CA GLU A 135 -13.13 5.82 6.02
C GLU A 135 -12.10 5.40 4.98
N LEU A 136 -12.38 4.34 4.19
CA LEU A 136 -11.47 3.96 3.11
C LEU A 136 -11.47 5.00 1.99
N GLY A 137 -12.62 5.58 1.67
CA GLY A 137 -12.75 6.65 0.69
C GLY A 137 -11.96 7.89 1.08
N ASP A 138 -12.11 8.36 2.32
CA ASP A 138 -11.38 9.51 2.87
C ASP A 138 -9.86 9.26 2.90
N PHE A 139 -9.44 8.08 3.33
CA PHE A 139 -8.03 7.70 3.33
C PHE A 139 -7.42 7.78 1.92
N ILE A 140 -8.11 7.21 0.91
CA ILE A 140 -7.62 7.21 -0.48
C ILE A 140 -7.61 8.62 -1.06
N ALA A 141 -8.68 9.39 -0.85
CA ALA A 141 -8.76 10.77 -1.34
C ALA A 141 -7.63 11.63 -0.74
N THR A 142 -7.38 11.50 0.55
CA THR A 142 -6.27 12.19 1.23
C THR A 142 -4.91 11.74 0.71
N ALA A 143 -4.70 10.44 0.57
CA ALA A 143 -3.42 9.89 0.08
C ALA A 143 -3.09 10.28 -1.37
N LEU A 144 -4.11 10.54 -2.18
CA LEU A 144 -3.96 10.88 -3.61
C LEU A 144 -4.26 12.33 -3.94
N MET A 145 -4.44 13.20 -2.94
CA MET A 145 -4.78 14.61 -3.15
C MET A 145 -3.79 15.35 -4.06
N SER A 146 -2.48 15.04 -3.97
CA SER A 146 -1.47 15.65 -4.86
C SER A 146 -1.52 15.15 -6.31
N GLN A 147 -2.28 14.08 -6.58
CA GLN A 147 -2.47 13.46 -7.89
C GLN A 147 -3.94 13.58 -8.34
N GLU A 148 -4.72 14.50 -7.77
CA GLU A 148 -6.16 14.58 -8.04
C GLU A 148 -6.47 14.75 -9.53
N ALA A 149 -5.66 15.54 -10.26
CA ALA A 149 -5.86 15.76 -11.70
C ALA A 149 -5.71 14.47 -12.51
N ASP A 150 -4.81 13.56 -12.10
CA ASP A 150 -4.54 12.30 -12.80
C ASP A 150 -5.63 11.24 -12.53
N TYR A 151 -6.36 11.37 -11.40
CA TYR A 151 -7.35 10.39 -10.94
C TYR A 151 -8.74 11.02 -10.71
N ALA A 152 -9.05 12.12 -11.39
CA ALA A 152 -10.22 12.94 -11.11
C ALA A 152 -11.55 12.18 -11.22
N THR A 153 -11.67 11.24 -12.17
CA THR A 153 -12.88 10.43 -12.35
C THR A 153 -13.12 9.53 -11.14
N GLN A 154 -12.11 8.72 -10.77
CA GLN A 154 -12.24 7.77 -9.66
C GLN A 154 -12.43 8.49 -8.32
N LEU A 155 -11.71 9.59 -8.10
CA LEU A 155 -11.90 10.42 -6.90
C LEU A 155 -13.21 11.21 -6.93
N GLY A 156 -13.78 11.46 -8.11
CA GLY A 156 -15.13 11.98 -8.28
C GLY A 156 -16.17 11.01 -7.70
N ASP A 157 -16.15 9.76 -8.17
CA ASP A 157 -17.07 8.71 -7.69
C ASP A 157 -16.98 8.52 -6.17
N TYR A 158 -15.77 8.58 -5.59
CA TYR A 158 -15.57 8.42 -4.15
C TYR A 158 -16.09 9.61 -3.36
N ARG A 159 -15.97 10.84 -3.89
CA ARG A 159 -16.54 12.04 -3.26
C ARG A 159 -18.06 12.02 -3.32
N ASP A 160 -18.63 11.55 -4.41
CA ASP A 160 -20.08 11.46 -4.58
C ASP A 160 -20.67 10.47 -3.57
N MET A 161 -20.05 9.29 -3.46
CA MET A 161 -20.36 8.32 -2.41
C MET A 161 -20.20 8.92 -1.00
N ALA A 162 -19.10 9.61 -0.70
CA ALA A 162 -18.88 10.22 0.60
C ALA A 162 -19.97 11.23 0.97
N ARG A 163 -20.46 12.03 0.01
CA ARG A 163 -21.59 12.95 0.24
C ARG A 163 -22.88 12.21 0.60
N ASN A 164 -23.16 11.08 -0.05
CA ASN A 164 -24.33 10.25 0.29
C ASN A 164 -24.20 9.62 1.69
N LEU A 165 -22.97 9.24 2.07
CA LEU A 165 -22.68 8.63 3.37
C LEU A 165 -22.76 9.63 4.52
N ASP A 166 -22.34 10.89 4.32
CA ASP A 166 -22.32 11.93 5.37
C ASP A 166 -23.69 12.12 6.05
N GLU A 167 -24.77 12.17 5.27
CA GLU A 167 -26.13 12.31 5.80
C GLU A 167 -26.53 11.12 6.70
N SER A 168 -26.25 9.90 6.23
CA SER A 168 -26.57 8.66 6.95
C SER A 168 -25.73 8.52 8.21
N LEU A 169 -24.39 8.68 8.08
CA LEU A 169 -23.44 8.54 9.16
C LEU A 169 -23.58 9.66 10.21
N GLY A 170 -23.89 10.89 9.79
CA GLY A 170 -24.15 12.00 10.70
C GLY A 170 -25.28 11.70 11.69
N THR A 171 -26.28 10.94 11.26
CA THR A 171 -27.39 10.50 12.12
C THR A 171 -27.09 9.20 12.87
N SER A 172 -26.52 8.20 12.18
CA SER A 172 -26.33 6.86 12.76
C SER A 172 -25.15 6.77 13.72
N MET A 173 -24.10 7.57 13.51
CA MET A 173 -22.89 7.52 14.34
C MET A 173 -23.18 7.88 15.80
N PRO A 174 -23.85 9.00 16.15
CA PRO A 174 -24.24 9.27 17.53
C PRO A 174 -25.21 8.25 18.10
N ALA A 175 -26.11 7.69 17.28
CA ALA A 175 -27.10 6.72 17.72
C ALA A 175 -26.49 5.35 18.05
N ARG A 176 -25.48 4.91 17.30
CA ARG A 176 -24.85 3.58 17.44
C ARG A 176 -23.65 3.60 18.38
N ILE A 177 -22.82 4.64 18.33
CA ILE A 177 -21.54 4.74 19.08
C ILE A 177 -21.63 5.73 20.25
N GLY A 178 -22.59 6.66 20.22
CA GLY A 178 -22.70 7.77 21.16
C GLY A 178 -22.12 9.08 20.60
N SER A 179 -22.43 10.20 21.25
CA SER A 179 -22.00 11.55 20.83
C SER A 179 -20.56 11.92 21.23
N GLY A 180 -19.82 11.01 21.89
CA GLY A 180 -18.46 11.26 22.33
C GLY A 180 -17.46 11.20 21.18
N LEU A 181 -16.77 12.31 20.89
CA LEU A 181 -15.80 12.41 19.79
C LEU A 181 -14.74 11.31 19.82
N ALA A 182 -14.17 11.01 21.00
CA ALA A 182 -13.15 9.97 21.14
C ALA A 182 -13.67 8.56 20.77
N ALA A 183 -14.92 8.25 21.11
CA ALA A 183 -15.54 6.98 20.78
C ALA A 183 -15.82 6.86 19.26
N GLN A 184 -16.31 7.95 18.65
CA GLN A 184 -16.53 7.99 17.20
C GLN A 184 -15.22 7.88 16.41
N GLN A 185 -14.17 8.59 16.82
CA GLN A 185 -12.85 8.48 16.19
C GLN A 185 -12.26 7.06 16.31
N LYS A 186 -12.46 6.41 17.46
CA LYS A 186 -12.06 5.02 17.64
C LYS A 186 -12.82 4.09 16.68
N ALA A 187 -14.14 4.26 16.54
CA ALA A 187 -14.94 3.47 15.61
C ALA A 187 -14.49 3.67 14.15
N ARG A 188 -14.21 4.92 13.75
CA ARG A 188 -13.66 5.28 12.44
C ARG A 188 -12.32 4.58 12.15
N ARG A 189 -11.36 4.69 13.08
CA ARG A 189 -10.07 3.99 12.97
C ARG A 189 -10.22 2.47 12.92
N ALA A 190 -11.16 1.90 13.67
CA ALA A 190 -11.43 0.46 13.63
C ALA A 190 -12.00 0.03 12.27
N ALA A 191 -12.94 0.80 11.72
CA ALA A 191 -13.51 0.55 10.40
C ALA A 191 -12.45 0.65 9.28
N LEU A 192 -11.55 1.63 9.34
CA LEU A 192 -10.44 1.71 8.38
C LEU A 192 -9.50 0.50 8.51
N ALA A 193 -9.25 0.02 9.74
CA ALA A 193 -8.45 -1.17 9.97
C ALA A 193 -9.11 -2.45 9.45
N GLU A 194 -10.43 -2.54 9.53
CA GLU A 194 -11.21 -3.61 8.92
C GLU A 194 -11.16 -3.53 7.39
N ALA A 195 -11.38 -2.34 6.82
CA ALA A 195 -11.36 -2.09 5.38
C ALA A 195 -10.06 -2.58 4.73
N ALA A 196 -8.91 -2.29 5.37
CA ALA A 196 -7.59 -2.73 4.95
C ALA A 196 -7.49 -4.26 4.78
N LYS A 197 -8.17 -5.01 5.64
CA LYS A 197 -8.10 -6.48 5.72
C LYS A 197 -9.09 -7.17 4.77
N LEU A 198 -10.09 -6.44 4.25
CA LEU A 198 -11.11 -6.99 3.35
C LEU A 198 -10.51 -7.45 2.02
N GLY A 199 -9.54 -6.75 1.47
CA GLY A 199 -8.86 -7.10 0.23
C GLY A 199 -8.27 -5.88 -0.45
N GLN A 200 -8.04 -5.96 -1.76
CA GLN A 200 -7.51 -4.84 -2.53
C GLN A 200 -8.41 -3.61 -2.41
N PRO A 201 -7.86 -2.40 -2.12
CA PRO A 201 -8.66 -1.21 -1.91
C PRO A 201 -9.59 -0.88 -3.09
N VAL A 202 -9.13 -1.10 -4.34
CA VAL A 202 -9.96 -0.88 -5.53
C VAL A 202 -11.20 -1.80 -5.56
N ALA A 203 -11.07 -3.05 -5.11
CA ALA A 203 -12.16 -4.00 -5.08
C ALA A 203 -13.19 -3.63 -4.01
N VAL A 204 -12.70 -3.19 -2.83
CA VAL A 204 -13.54 -2.72 -1.73
C VAL A 204 -14.29 -1.46 -2.15
N MET A 205 -13.58 -0.47 -2.70
CA MET A 205 -14.20 0.77 -3.15
C MET A 205 -15.21 0.58 -4.28
N ARG A 206 -14.98 -0.38 -5.20
CA ARG A 206 -15.99 -0.74 -6.20
C ARG A 206 -17.29 -1.22 -5.55
N GLN A 207 -17.21 -2.08 -4.55
CA GLN A 207 -18.41 -2.53 -3.81
C GLN A 207 -19.06 -1.38 -3.03
N CYS A 208 -18.25 -0.47 -2.49
CA CYS A 208 -18.74 0.72 -1.79
C CYS A 208 -19.52 1.65 -2.72
N VAL A 209 -18.96 1.98 -3.89
CA VAL A 209 -19.63 2.82 -4.90
C VAL A 209 -20.87 2.12 -5.45
N GLU A 210 -20.83 0.81 -5.70
CA GLU A 210 -22.00 0.06 -6.15
C GLU A 210 -23.15 0.09 -5.13
N ARG A 211 -22.83 0.08 -3.83
CA ARG A 211 -23.83 0.04 -2.75
C ARG A 211 -24.29 1.41 -2.27
N PHE A 212 -23.43 2.43 -2.33
CA PHE A 212 -23.63 3.74 -1.68
C PHE A 212 -23.33 4.96 -2.57
N GLY A 213 -22.81 4.76 -3.77
CA GLY A 213 -22.53 5.81 -4.76
C GLY A 213 -23.78 6.35 -5.46
#